data_AF-A0A844XS49-F1
#
_entry.id   AF-A0A844XS49-F1
#
_cell.length_a   1.000
_cell.length_b   1.000
_cell.length_c   1.000
_cell.angle_alpha   90.00
_cell.angle_beta   90.00
_cell.angle_gamma   90.00
#
_symmetry.space_group_name_H-M   'P 1'
#
loop_
_entity.id
_entity.type
_entity.pdbx_description
1 polymer ?
#
loop_
_entity_poly.entity_id
_entity_poly.type
_entity_poly.pdbx_seq_one_letter_code
_entity_poly.pdbx_strand_id
1 'polypeptide(L)'
;MNSILNTAFRMGSLATLATSLVACGGEDMQPSGLQHFSLSDQQGPEGWSLAGEDPYSLLEAAPIPAALPMTGNAPTSYGYAPSWDYQSDSYVEYEDQPSHAGGAYSDDYDSYGSDYAPYEGDQSSYYDDSAGSDQYAWLALAAMIASVIGDSPPDYGFAHSGTQPWAWRTGDGYTRYAEPIRGGQRYYYYEPNASRPFLVRDPYYSYGYRDDRLVAIYDRRGRVLNQRAVARQRLAARNYYRRASELHRAGIRDQHQGISARHWEARRKALAADRRQLREAREQQAAWRQWERKQERQLANRWKDERVARERAANRYAEWRQASYQGPAPRFYEEERRARAEAVAKLQRQRQASLKRQERKEDRLQERREDVRQTRLAVEKERQLQRRQIAQRQARAEVRQDRQQARTKAVRQAQQQRALVARREAAQQTQRKQAAADRREVQQRRLAVQRQQSAVEQREAARQKQRKAQADAKQRHQAAAERRSKQQRENAIAERQAQAKQRQQTAAQRQEQARAKQQQARAQERQQAAQRKAQAEARAKQAQVAAAKRQSQAKAQAQAKQRQEAAAQRRAQAKAQAQAQAKQRQALARKQQAAAARQAKANRSARPINARVAARENQY
;
A
#
# COMPACT_ATOMS: atom_id res chain seq x y z
N MET A 1 -15.36 45.70 -49.13
CA MET A 1 -14.24 45.70 -50.09
C MET A 1 -13.36 44.49 -49.81
N ASN A 2 -13.42 43.55 -50.75
CA ASN A 2 -12.41 42.57 -51.18
C ASN A 2 -11.81 41.52 -50.21
N SER A 3 -12.21 40.28 -50.50
CA SER A 3 -11.36 39.11 -50.88
C SER A 3 -11.30 37.93 -49.87
N ILE A 4 -12.01 36.81 -50.16
CA ILE A 4 -11.63 35.61 -50.98
C ILE A 4 -10.91 34.56 -50.10
N LEU A 5 -11.63 33.51 -49.63
CA LEU A 5 -11.71 32.12 -50.17
C LEU A 5 -10.41 31.28 -50.03
N ASN A 6 -10.50 30.15 -49.32
CA ASN A 6 -10.28 28.85 -49.98
C ASN A 6 -10.76 27.63 -49.17
N THR A 7 -11.51 26.79 -49.88
CA THR A 7 -12.07 25.49 -49.50
C THR A 7 -11.52 24.47 -50.51
N ALA A 8 -11.00 23.32 -50.07
CA ALA A 8 -10.85 22.11 -50.90
C ALA A 8 -10.55 20.89 -49.98
N PHE A 9 -11.47 19.95 -49.76
CA PHE A 9 -11.77 18.75 -50.58
C PHE A 9 -10.56 17.86 -50.90
N ARG A 10 -10.52 16.65 -50.31
CA ARG A 10 -10.12 15.39 -50.99
C ARG A 10 -10.79 14.18 -50.32
N MET A 11 -11.78 13.62 -51.02
CA MET A 11 -12.06 12.18 -51.01
C MET A 11 -11.02 11.46 -51.89
N GLY A 12 -10.74 10.19 -51.59
CA GLY A 12 -9.95 9.31 -52.45
C GLY A 12 -10.18 7.84 -52.06
N SER A 13 -10.79 7.11 -52.99
CA SER A 13 -11.33 5.76 -52.88
C SER A 13 -10.29 4.64 -53.11
N LEU A 14 -10.61 3.45 -52.57
CA LEU A 14 -10.44 2.07 -53.10
C LEU A 14 -9.21 1.69 -53.95
N ALA A 15 -8.50 0.63 -53.51
CA ALA A 15 -8.02 -0.43 -54.40
C ALA A 15 -7.75 -1.74 -53.62
N THR A 16 -8.41 -2.80 -54.06
CA THR A 16 -8.22 -4.24 -53.80
C THR A 16 -6.93 -4.77 -54.42
N LEU A 17 -6.27 -5.75 -53.78
CA LEU A 17 -5.46 -6.77 -54.46
C LEU A 17 -5.40 -8.07 -53.63
N ALA A 18 -5.71 -9.18 -54.30
CA ALA A 18 -5.73 -10.54 -53.79
C ALA A 18 -4.54 -11.36 -54.30
N THR A 19 -4.20 -12.40 -53.53
CA THR A 19 -3.60 -13.70 -53.93
C THR A 19 -2.29 -13.75 -54.73
N SER A 20 -1.25 -14.34 -54.12
CA SER A 20 -0.71 -15.67 -54.47
C SER A 20 0.64 -15.91 -53.77
N LEU A 21 0.83 -17.12 -53.22
CA LEU A 21 2.04 -17.95 -53.36
C LEU A 21 1.89 -19.24 -52.52
N VAL A 22 1.65 -20.34 -53.23
CA VAL A 22 1.90 -21.73 -52.84
C VAL A 22 3.18 -22.15 -53.57
N ALA A 23 4.14 -22.77 -52.87
CA ALA A 23 4.91 -23.93 -53.38
C ALA A 23 6.04 -24.37 -52.41
N CYS A 24 5.87 -25.62 -51.93
CA CYS A 24 6.84 -26.74 -51.88
C CYS A 24 7.96 -26.86 -50.82
N GLY A 25 7.93 -28.05 -50.18
CA GLY A 25 8.95 -28.76 -49.38
C GLY A 25 8.37 -29.18 -48.01
N GLY A 26 7.92 -30.41 -47.71
CA GLY A 26 8.35 -31.77 -48.11
C GLY A 26 9.36 -32.27 -47.07
N GLU A 27 8.99 -32.84 -45.90
CA GLU A 27 8.59 -34.22 -45.58
C GLU A 27 9.29 -34.59 -44.23
N ASP A 28 8.75 -35.58 -43.51
CA ASP A 28 9.29 -36.28 -42.33
C ASP A 28 9.25 -35.61 -40.94
N MET A 29 8.09 -35.70 -40.26
CA MET A 29 8.04 -36.12 -38.86
C MET A 29 6.73 -36.88 -38.57
N GLN A 30 6.87 -38.20 -38.38
CA GLN A 30 5.83 -39.07 -37.83
C GLN A 30 5.47 -38.62 -36.40
N PRO A 31 4.18 -38.49 -36.05
CA PRO A 31 3.78 -38.40 -34.65
C PRO A 31 3.74 -39.81 -34.06
N SER A 32 4.68 -40.09 -33.16
CA SER A 32 4.66 -41.27 -32.30
C SER A 32 3.33 -41.35 -31.53
N GLY A 33 2.77 -42.56 -31.48
CA GLY A 33 1.42 -42.89 -31.04
C GLY A 33 0.94 -42.20 -29.76
N LEU A 34 -0.22 -41.57 -29.88
CA LEU A 34 -1.13 -41.29 -28.77
C LEU A 34 -1.64 -42.63 -28.23
N GLN A 35 -1.04 -43.10 -27.14
CA GLN A 35 -1.70 -44.10 -26.30
C GLN A 35 -2.89 -43.43 -25.61
N HIS A 36 -4.09 -43.86 -26.03
CA HIS A 36 -5.33 -43.62 -25.33
C HIS A 36 -5.25 -44.23 -23.92
N PHE A 37 -5.08 -43.40 -22.90
CA PHE A 37 -5.46 -43.79 -21.54
C PHE A 37 -6.96 -43.59 -21.38
N SER A 38 -7.70 -44.69 -21.45
CA SER A 38 -9.07 -44.77 -20.96
C SER A 38 -9.06 -44.57 -19.44
N LEU A 39 -9.59 -43.44 -18.97
CA LEU A 39 -9.99 -43.27 -17.58
C LEU A 39 -11.33 -43.99 -17.40
N SER A 40 -11.26 -45.29 -17.11
CA SER A 40 -12.38 -46.01 -16.50
C SER A 40 -12.40 -45.68 -15.01
N ASP A 41 -13.58 -45.28 -14.54
CA ASP A 41 -13.94 -45.15 -13.14
C ASP A 41 -13.47 -46.35 -12.32
N GLN A 42 -12.66 -46.10 -11.28
CA GLN A 42 -12.62 -47.00 -10.13
C GLN A 42 -12.32 -46.23 -8.86
N GLN A 43 -13.29 -46.30 -7.96
CA GLN A 43 -13.29 -45.85 -6.58
C GLN A 43 -12.16 -46.54 -5.79
N GLY A 44 -11.52 -45.82 -4.88
CA GLY A 44 -10.74 -46.43 -3.80
C GLY A 44 -9.70 -45.51 -3.13
N PRO A 45 -9.39 -45.69 -1.84
CA PRO A 45 -9.00 -44.60 -0.93
C PRO A 45 -7.52 -44.64 -0.46
N GLU A 46 -7.16 -43.61 0.31
CA GLU A 46 -6.03 -43.53 1.26
C GLU A 46 -4.57 -43.29 0.79
N GLY A 47 -3.95 -42.40 1.58
CA GLY A 47 -2.54 -42.32 1.99
C GLY A 47 -1.48 -43.08 1.19
N TRP A 48 -0.77 -42.37 0.32
CA TRP A 48 0.59 -42.75 -0.08
C TRP A 48 1.56 -41.63 0.27
N SER A 49 2.37 -41.90 1.29
CA SER A 49 3.63 -41.19 1.55
C SER A 49 4.61 -41.45 0.42
N LEU A 50 5.29 -40.39 -0.05
CA LEU A 50 6.48 -40.52 -0.90
C LEU A 50 7.59 -41.23 -0.12
N ALA A 51 7.66 -42.56 -0.26
CA ALA A 51 8.84 -43.36 0.02
C ALA A 51 9.11 -44.20 -1.23
N GLY A 52 10.09 -43.78 -2.02
CA GLY A 52 10.49 -44.47 -3.25
C GLY A 52 10.76 -43.46 -4.35
N GLU A 53 12.04 -43.31 -4.70
CA GLU A 53 12.61 -42.35 -5.64
C GLU A 53 12.81 -40.95 -5.07
N ASP A 54 13.97 -40.77 -4.45
CA ASP A 54 14.52 -39.51 -4.01
C ASP A 54 14.96 -38.68 -5.24
N PRO A 55 14.23 -37.62 -5.64
CA PRO A 55 14.61 -36.79 -6.80
C PRO A 55 15.84 -35.91 -6.51
N TYR A 56 16.51 -36.09 -5.36
CA TYR A 56 17.66 -35.30 -4.92
C TYR A 56 19.02 -35.96 -5.18
N SER A 57 19.10 -37.20 -5.71
CA SER A 57 20.36 -37.95 -5.83
C SER A 57 21.25 -37.67 -7.06
N LEU A 58 20.94 -36.70 -7.93
CA LEU A 58 21.70 -36.49 -9.19
C LEU A 58 22.55 -35.21 -9.27
N LEU A 59 22.87 -34.55 -8.15
CA LEU A 59 23.66 -33.31 -8.18
C LEU A 59 24.79 -33.31 -7.14
N GLU A 60 25.78 -34.19 -7.34
CA GLU A 60 27.15 -34.01 -6.84
C GLU A 60 27.83 -32.87 -7.62
N ALA A 61 27.42 -31.64 -7.34
CA ALA A 61 28.13 -30.44 -7.76
C ALA A 61 28.38 -29.59 -6.51
N ALA A 62 29.55 -28.94 -6.45
CA ALA A 62 30.02 -28.14 -5.31
C ALA A 62 28.89 -27.33 -4.63
N PRO A 63 28.86 -27.24 -3.28
CA PRO A 63 27.81 -26.55 -2.55
C PRO A 63 27.72 -25.09 -2.99
N ILE A 64 26.69 -24.78 -3.79
CA ILE A 64 26.38 -23.42 -4.21
C ILE A 64 25.77 -22.71 -3.00
N PRO A 65 26.13 -21.45 -2.70
CA PRO A 65 25.54 -20.72 -1.58
C PRO A 65 24.02 -20.69 -1.70
N ALA A 66 23.33 -21.30 -0.73
CA ALA A 66 21.90 -21.10 -0.54
C ALA A 66 21.67 -19.59 -0.30
N ALA A 67 20.71 -18.99 -1.01
CA ALA A 67 20.34 -17.60 -0.72
C ALA A 67 19.86 -17.53 0.73
N LEU A 68 20.40 -16.67 1.59
CA LEU A 68 19.98 -16.62 3.00
C LEU A 68 18.45 -16.48 3.11
N PRO A 69 17.81 -17.13 4.11
CA PRO A 69 16.38 -16.94 4.36
C PRO A 69 16.08 -15.45 4.49
N MET A 70 15.07 -14.96 3.77
CA MET A 70 14.67 -13.55 3.86
C MET A 70 13.72 -13.37 5.04
N THR A 71 14.20 -13.68 6.24
CA THR A 71 13.45 -13.45 7.46
C THR A 71 13.38 -11.97 7.77
N GLY A 72 12.21 -11.50 8.18
CA GLY A 72 12.05 -10.22 8.84
C GLY A 72 10.81 -10.25 9.71
N ASN A 73 10.90 -9.77 10.94
CA ASN A 73 9.72 -9.45 11.72
C ASN A 73 9.01 -8.28 11.03
N ALA A 74 7.78 -8.48 10.59
CA ALA A 74 6.95 -7.37 10.11
C ALA A 74 6.68 -6.46 11.32
N PRO A 75 6.92 -5.13 11.23
CA PRO A 75 6.50 -4.23 12.29
C PRO A 75 4.98 -4.34 12.45
N THR A 76 4.54 -4.60 13.68
CA THR A 76 3.14 -4.79 14.10
C THR A 76 2.26 -3.53 13.95
N SER A 77 2.80 -2.43 13.41
CA SER A 77 2.10 -1.14 13.33
C SER A 77 1.52 -0.83 11.94
N TYR A 78 1.14 -1.86 11.17
CA TYR A 78 0.18 -1.62 10.10
C TYR A 78 -1.14 -1.24 10.77
N GLY A 79 -1.73 -0.12 10.36
CA GLY A 79 -3.18 0.01 10.52
C GLY A 79 -3.77 -1.25 9.90
N TYR A 80 -4.55 -2.00 10.68
CA TYR A 80 -5.19 -3.23 10.23
C TYR A 80 -5.70 -2.99 8.82
N ALA A 81 -5.49 -3.95 7.92
CA ALA A 81 -6.31 -3.99 6.71
C ALA A 81 -7.76 -3.74 7.17
N PRO A 82 -8.59 -2.96 6.46
CA PRO A 82 -10.02 -3.13 6.68
C PRO A 82 -10.22 -4.63 6.57
N SER A 83 -10.53 -5.28 7.70
CA SER A 83 -11.23 -6.56 7.67
C SER A 83 -12.35 -6.22 6.73
N TRP A 84 -12.34 -6.82 5.54
CA TRP A 84 -13.39 -6.59 4.58
C TRP A 84 -14.68 -6.70 5.39
N ASP A 85 -15.37 -5.58 5.54
CA ASP A 85 -16.53 -5.50 6.40
C ASP A 85 -17.64 -6.19 5.64
N TYR A 86 -17.53 -7.51 5.57
CA TYR A 86 -18.43 -8.40 4.85
C TYR A 86 -19.81 -8.40 5.52
N GLN A 87 -20.02 -7.64 6.61
CA GLN A 87 -21.31 -7.43 7.23
C GLN A 87 -22.13 -6.31 6.58
N SER A 88 -21.56 -5.44 5.73
CA SER A 88 -22.24 -4.21 5.33
C SER A 88 -23.19 -4.30 4.13
N ASP A 89 -23.36 -5.46 3.48
CA ASP A 89 -24.43 -5.67 2.50
C ASP A 89 -25.53 -6.52 3.14
N SER A 90 -26.69 -5.89 3.30
CA SER A 90 -27.88 -6.38 3.99
C SER A 90 -28.13 -7.88 3.78
N TYR A 91 -27.95 -8.66 4.84
CA TYR A 91 -28.73 -9.88 5.00
C TYR A 91 -30.20 -9.44 4.99
N VAL A 92 -30.91 -9.75 3.92
CA VAL A 92 -32.37 -9.78 3.94
C VAL A 92 -32.71 -10.90 4.90
N GLU A 93 -33.08 -10.51 6.11
CA GLU A 93 -33.59 -11.38 7.15
C GLU A 93 -34.81 -12.12 6.57
N TYR A 94 -34.63 -13.39 6.21
CA TYR A 94 -35.75 -14.29 5.98
C TYR A 94 -36.29 -14.67 7.36
N GLU A 95 -37.10 -13.80 7.94
CA GLU A 95 -37.97 -14.14 9.04
C GLU A 95 -38.94 -15.25 8.60
N ASP A 96 -39.22 -16.15 9.53
CA ASP A 96 -40.18 -17.27 9.51
C ASP A 96 -39.82 -18.55 8.73
N GLN A 97 -39.08 -19.44 9.42
CA GLN A 97 -39.51 -20.83 9.50
C GLN A 97 -39.57 -21.30 10.98
N PRO A 98 -40.65 -22.00 11.40
CA PRO A 98 -40.88 -22.32 12.79
C PRO A 98 -39.97 -23.44 13.30
N SER A 99 -39.47 -23.22 14.51
CA SER A 99 -38.64 -24.10 15.33
C SER A 99 -39.24 -25.49 15.56
N HIS A 100 -38.54 -26.54 15.16
CA HIS A 100 -38.67 -27.87 15.78
C HIS A 100 -37.85 -27.91 17.07
N ALA A 101 -38.56 -27.78 18.18
CA ALA A 101 -38.04 -27.93 19.53
C ALA A 101 -38.00 -29.42 19.93
N GLY A 102 -36.91 -29.80 20.61
CA GLY A 102 -36.91 -30.89 21.59
C GLY A 102 -36.14 -32.16 21.20
N GLY A 103 -34.88 -32.23 21.62
CA GLY A 103 -34.11 -33.50 21.64
C GLY A 103 -32.96 -33.40 22.62
N ALA A 104 -33.16 -33.98 23.81
CA ALA A 104 -32.24 -33.98 24.94
C ALA A 104 -30.95 -34.76 24.66
N TYR A 105 -29.83 -34.24 25.17
CA TYR A 105 -28.52 -34.89 25.19
C TYR A 105 -28.53 -36.09 26.15
N SER A 106 -28.14 -37.26 25.66
CA SER A 106 -27.61 -38.35 26.49
C SER A 106 -26.19 -38.68 26.03
N ASP A 107 -25.25 -38.56 26.97
CA ASP A 107 -23.91 -39.13 26.90
C ASP A 107 -24.00 -40.65 26.68
N ASP A 108 -23.36 -41.15 25.63
CA ASP A 108 -22.74 -42.47 25.64
C ASP A 108 -21.63 -42.54 24.58
N TYR A 109 -20.40 -42.56 25.08
CA TYR A 109 -19.19 -42.91 24.33
C TYR A 109 -19.05 -44.43 24.45
N ASP A 110 -19.27 -45.16 23.36
CA ASP A 110 -18.54 -46.39 23.01
C ASP A 110 -19.26 -47.12 21.87
N SER A 111 -18.64 -47.19 20.69
CA SER A 111 -18.62 -48.39 19.83
C SER A 111 -17.91 -48.09 18.51
N TYR A 112 -16.71 -48.64 18.37
CA TYR A 112 -16.07 -48.88 17.08
C TYR A 112 -16.82 -50.04 16.40
N GLY A 113 -17.68 -49.74 15.44
CA GLY A 113 -18.40 -50.75 14.69
C GLY A 113 -18.97 -50.19 13.39
N SER A 114 -18.21 -50.38 12.30
CA SER A 114 -18.72 -50.73 10.97
C SER A 114 -20.24 -50.61 10.80
N ASP A 115 -20.72 -49.48 10.28
CA ASP A 115 -21.82 -49.44 9.31
C ASP A 115 -21.85 -48.08 8.61
N TYR A 116 -21.79 -48.13 7.29
CA TYR A 116 -21.82 -47.00 6.36
C TYR A 116 -23.26 -46.42 6.29
N ALA A 117 -23.76 -45.85 7.38
CA ALA A 117 -24.97 -45.04 7.35
C ALA A 117 -24.60 -43.59 6.95
N PRO A 118 -25.18 -43.02 5.88
CA PRO A 118 -24.92 -41.63 5.53
C PRO A 118 -25.47 -40.74 6.64
N TYR A 119 -24.56 -40.13 7.39
CA TYR A 119 -24.84 -39.15 8.43
C TYR A 119 -25.49 -37.91 7.79
N GLU A 120 -26.83 -37.90 7.69
CA GLU A 120 -27.67 -36.75 7.32
C GLU A 120 -27.80 -35.72 8.47
N GLY A 121 -26.83 -35.68 9.39
CA GLY A 121 -26.74 -34.61 10.38
C GLY A 121 -26.34 -33.31 9.70
N ASP A 122 -27.31 -32.41 9.51
CA ASP A 122 -27.22 -30.98 9.15
C ASP A 122 -25.85 -30.51 8.59
N GLN A 123 -25.44 -31.11 7.46
CA GLN A 123 -24.24 -30.70 6.74
C GLN A 123 -24.45 -29.40 5.96
N SER A 124 -25.59 -28.72 6.15
CA SER A 124 -25.91 -27.46 5.50
C SER A 124 -25.00 -26.34 6.01
N SER A 125 -24.66 -26.32 7.31
CA SER A 125 -23.94 -25.20 7.95
C SER A 125 -22.53 -24.89 7.43
N TYR A 126 -21.86 -25.83 6.74
CA TYR A 126 -20.48 -25.64 6.26
C TYR A 126 -20.37 -24.93 4.90
N TYR A 127 -21.44 -24.87 4.11
CA TYR A 127 -21.45 -24.17 2.82
C TYR A 127 -22.49 -23.06 2.82
N ASP A 128 -22.04 -21.83 2.57
CA ASP A 128 -22.90 -20.67 2.50
C ASP A 128 -23.06 -20.23 1.03
N ASP A 129 -24.25 -20.43 0.46
CA ASP A 129 -24.59 -20.03 -0.91
C ASP A 129 -25.00 -18.54 -1.01
N SER A 130 -25.04 -17.81 0.11
CA SER A 130 -25.48 -16.40 0.15
C SER A 130 -24.40 -15.41 -0.29
N ALA A 131 -23.29 -15.87 -0.87
CA ALA A 131 -22.14 -15.03 -1.23
C ALA A 131 -22.44 -13.93 -2.28
N GLY A 132 -23.62 -13.93 -2.90
CA GLY A 132 -24.14 -12.81 -3.71
C GLY A 132 -23.18 -12.29 -4.79
N SER A 133 -23.08 -10.97 -4.95
CA SER A 133 -22.19 -10.36 -5.95
C SER A 133 -20.68 -10.44 -5.62
N ASP A 134 -20.35 -10.90 -4.40
CA ASP A 134 -18.99 -11.05 -3.88
C ASP A 134 -18.39 -12.45 -4.08
N GLN A 135 -19.10 -13.33 -4.80
CA GLN A 135 -18.63 -14.66 -5.18
C GLN A 135 -17.24 -14.69 -5.82
N TYR A 136 -16.72 -13.58 -6.35
CA TYR A 136 -15.38 -13.51 -6.96
C TYR A 136 -14.33 -12.79 -6.10
N ALA A 137 -14.68 -12.30 -4.91
CA ALA A 137 -13.78 -11.49 -4.08
C ALA A 137 -12.47 -12.24 -3.74
N TRP A 138 -12.57 -13.49 -3.31
CA TRP A 138 -11.41 -14.31 -2.93
C TRP A 138 -10.48 -14.59 -4.11
N LEU A 139 -11.04 -15.00 -5.25
CA LEU A 139 -10.26 -15.31 -6.44
C LEU A 139 -9.61 -14.06 -7.03
N ALA A 140 -10.32 -12.94 -7.02
CA ALA A 140 -9.82 -11.65 -7.47
C ALA A 140 -8.69 -11.13 -6.59
N LEU A 141 -8.85 -11.18 -5.26
CA LEU A 141 -7.81 -10.79 -4.31
C LEU A 141 -6.54 -11.63 -4.50
N ALA A 142 -6.68 -12.95 -4.62
CA ALA A 142 -5.55 -13.84 -4.88
C ALA A 142 -4.85 -13.58 -6.22
N ALA A 143 -5.61 -13.23 -7.27
CA ALA A 143 -5.04 -12.85 -8.56
C ALA A 143 -4.28 -11.54 -8.51
N MET A 144 -4.78 -10.56 -7.74
CA MET A 144 -4.06 -9.31 -7.53
C MET A 144 -2.78 -9.54 -6.73
N ILE A 145 -2.81 -10.31 -5.64
CA ILE A 145 -1.60 -10.70 -4.88
C ILE A 145 -0.60 -11.41 -5.79
N ALA A 146 -1.05 -12.38 -6.61
CA ALA A 146 -0.20 -13.07 -7.56
C ALA A 146 0.41 -12.14 -8.63
N SER A 147 -0.34 -11.11 -9.06
CA SER A 147 0.12 -10.07 -9.98
C SER A 147 1.15 -9.13 -9.35
N VAL A 148 0.96 -8.76 -8.08
CA VAL A 148 1.90 -7.93 -7.29
C VAL A 148 3.21 -8.67 -7.06
N ILE A 149 3.15 -9.95 -6.68
CA ILE A 149 4.34 -10.81 -6.53
C ILE A 149 5.08 -10.96 -7.87
N GLY A 150 4.36 -11.11 -8.97
CA GLY A 150 4.95 -11.21 -10.31
C GLY A 150 5.98 -12.35 -10.41
N ASP A 151 7.12 -12.06 -11.04
CA ASP A 151 8.26 -12.97 -11.20
C ASP A 151 9.32 -12.85 -10.09
N SER A 152 8.98 -12.19 -8.98
CA SER A 152 9.89 -12.09 -7.85
C SER A 152 10.17 -13.46 -7.21
N PRO A 153 11.42 -13.70 -6.77
CA PRO A 153 11.73 -14.90 -6.00
C PRO A 153 10.94 -14.94 -4.69
N PRO A 154 10.65 -16.13 -4.14
CA PRO A 154 9.97 -16.26 -2.86
C PRO A 154 10.88 -15.79 -1.73
N ASP A 155 10.28 -15.21 -0.69
CA ASP A 155 10.98 -14.59 0.43
C ASP A 155 11.71 -15.64 1.28
N TYR A 156 11.11 -16.79 1.51
CA TYR A 156 11.77 -17.89 2.20
C TYR A 156 11.15 -19.23 1.84
N GLY A 157 11.92 -20.30 2.05
CA GLY A 157 11.41 -21.67 2.12
C GLY A 157 11.28 -22.09 3.59
N PHE A 158 10.55 -23.16 3.84
CA PHE A 158 10.54 -23.83 5.14
C PHE A 158 10.26 -25.32 4.92
N ALA A 159 10.62 -26.18 5.87
CA ALA A 159 10.37 -27.61 5.77
C ALA A 159 8.95 -27.91 6.27
N HIS A 160 8.17 -28.69 5.53
CA HIS A 160 6.86 -29.16 6.00
C HIS A 160 6.50 -30.51 5.37
N SER A 161 6.35 -31.53 6.21
CA SER A 161 5.98 -32.91 5.80
C SER A 161 6.80 -33.45 4.61
N GLY A 162 8.14 -33.35 4.70
CA GLY A 162 9.04 -33.85 3.65
C GLY A 162 9.09 -33.01 2.37
N THR A 163 8.40 -31.86 2.33
CA THR A 163 8.49 -30.91 1.21
C THR A 163 9.10 -29.59 1.67
N GLN A 164 9.52 -28.76 0.71
CA GLN A 164 9.93 -27.37 0.96
C GLN A 164 8.95 -26.39 0.31
N PRO A 165 7.86 -26.01 1.00
CA PRO A 165 7.00 -24.93 0.56
C PRO A 165 7.72 -23.58 0.52
N TRP A 166 7.27 -22.71 -0.37
CA TRP A 166 7.83 -21.36 -0.55
C TRP A 166 6.83 -20.30 -0.14
N ALA A 167 7.33 -19.22 0.45
CA ALA A 167 6.51 -18.13 0.95
C ALA A 167 6.80 -16.81 0.25
N TRP A 168 5.76 -16.04 -0.02
CA TRP A 168 5.83 -14.61 -0.33
C TRP A 168 4.95 -13.88 0.68
N ARG A 169 5.45 -12.78 1.25
CA ARG A 169 4.70 -11.93 2.15
C ARG A 169 4.76 -10.48 1.70
N THR A 170 3.62 -9.90 1.39
CA THR A 170 3.54 -8.49 1.00
C THR A 170 3.89 -7.58 2.17
N GLY A 171 4.25 -6.33 1.87
CA GLY A 171 4.52 -5.33 2.89
C GLY A 171 3.41 -5.21 3.94
N ASP A 172 2.15 -5.27 3.52
CA ASP A 172 0.97 -5.15 4.37
C ASP A 172 0.50 -6.48 5.00
N GLY A 173 1.29 -7.54 4.91
CA GLY A 173 1.11 -8.77 5.70
C GLY A 173 0.33 -9.89 5.02
N TYR A 174 -0.16 -9.72 3.79
CA TYR A 174 -0.72 -10.86 3.04
C TYR A 174 0.37 -11.88 2.77
N THR A 175 0.03 -13.15 2.96
CA THR A 175 0.98 -14.24 2.75
C THR A 175 0.46 -15.20 1.70
N ARG A 176 1.33 -15.61 0.80
CA ARG A 176 1.10 -16.68 -0.17
C ARG A 176 2.11 -17.79 0.05
N TYR A 177 1.64 -19.02 0.24
CA TYR A 177 2.50 -20.20 0.14
C TYR A 177 2.32 -20.90 -1.21
N ALA A 178 3.39 -21.53 -1.70
CA ALA A 178 3.36 -22.51 -2.78
C ALA A 178 3.91 -23.83 -2.26
N GLU A 179 3.04 -24.82 -2.11
CA GLU A 179 3.39 -26.19 -1.75
C GLU A 179 3.53 -27.03 -3.04
N PRO A 180 4.66 -27.70 -3.26
CA PRO A 180 4.78 -28.63 -4.37
C PRO A 180 3.90 -29.86 -4.12
N ILE A 181 3.12 -30.24 -5.13
CA ILE A 181 2.28 -31.45 -5.12
C ILE A 181 2.47 -32.23 -6.42
N ARG A 182 1.99 -33.49 -6.46
CA ARG A 182 1.96 -34.26 -7.70
C ARG A 182 1.12 -33.50 -8.73
N GLY A 183 1.70 -33.22 -9.90
CA GLY A 183 1.03 -32.53 -11.00
C GLY A 183 1.01 -30.99 -10.91
N GLY A 184 1.70 -30.36 -9.94
CA GLY A 184 1.83 -28.90 -9.94
C GLY A 184 2.18 -28.26 -8.60
N GLN A 185 1.51 -27.16 -8.30
CA GLN A 185 1.64 -26.42 -7.05
C GLN A 185 0.27 -26.20 -6.45
N ARG A 186 0.16 -26.29 -5.13
CA ARG A 186 -0.99 -25.80 -4.37
C ARG A 186 -0.62 -24.49 -3.71
N TYR A 187 -1.48 -23.49 -3.88
CA TYR A 187 -1.30 -22.16 -3.33
C TYR A 187 -2.23 -21.92 -2.17
N TYR A 188 -1.72 -21.28 -1.13
CA TYR A 188 -2.49 -20.91 0.06
C TYR A 188 -2.35 -19.41 0.25
N TYR A 189 -3.46 -18.71 0.40
CA TYR A 189 -3.49 -17.26 0.56
C TYR A 189 -4.09 -16.89 1.91
N TYR A 190 -3.36 -16.06 2.66
CA TYR A 190 -3.71 -15.62 4.00
C TYR A 190 -3.82 -14.11 4.03
N GLU A 191 -4.82 -13.63 4.75
CA GLU A 191 -4.92 -12.23 5.12
C GLU A 191 -3.87 -11.87 6.17
N PRO A 192 -3.57 -10.58 6.36
CA PRO A 192 -2.66 -10.15 7.41
C PRO A 192 -3.11 -10.66 8.79
N ASN A 193 -2.21 -11.36 9.48
CA ASN A 193 -2.43 -11.97 10.80
C ASN A 193 -3.48 -13.09 10.86
N ALA A 194 -4.06 -13.51 9.72
CA ALA A 194 -5.00 -14.62 9.70
C ALA A 194 -4.25 -15.95 9.86
N SER A 195 -4.67 -16.77 10.80
CA SER A 195 -4.09 -18.11 11.02
C SER A 195 -4.57 -19.15 10.00
N ARG A 196 -5.54 -18.78 9.16
CA ARG A 196 -6.27 -19.66 8.24
C ARG A 196 -6.37 -19.00 6.86
N PRO A 197 -6.44 -19.79 5.77
CA PRO A 197 -6.45 -19.23 4.43
C PRO A 197 -7.82 -18.64 4.10
N PHE A 198 -7.87 -17.55 3.33
CA PHE A 198 -9.09 -17.10 2.67
C PHE A 198 -9.27 -17.77 1.31
N LEU A 199 -8.19 -18.28 0.71
CA LEU A 199 -8.24 -19.04 -0.54
C LEU A 199 -7.17 -20.13 -0.56
N VAL A 200 -7.55 -21.34 -0.98
CA VAL A 200 -6.63 -22.40 -1.39
C VAL A 200 -6.84 -22.72 -2.86
N ARG A 201 -5.78 -22.83 -3.66
CA ARG A 201 -5.87 -23.16 -5.08
C ARG A 201 -4.97 -24.32 -5.42
N ASP A 202 -5.51 -25.35 -6.06
CA ASP A 202 -4.75 -26.43 -6.68
C ASP A 202 -4.80 -26.30 -8.22
N PRO A 203 -4.19 -27.24 -8.98
CA PRO A 203 -4.19 -27.18 -10.45
C PRO A 203 -5.58 -27.21 -11.11
N TYR A 204 -6.61 -27.70 -10.41
CA TYR A 204 -7.94 -27.98 -10.96
C TYR A 204 -9.04 -27.11 -10.36
N TYR A 205 -8.91 -26.73 -9.09
CA TYR A 205 -9.93 -26.03 -8.33
C TYR A 205 -9.35 -24.92 -7.45
N SER A 206 -10.19 -23.94 -7.12
CA SER A 206 -9.91 -22.96 -6.07
C SER A 206 -11.03 -23.02 -5.03
N TYR A 207 -10.68 -22.90 -3.75
CA TYR A 207 -11.58 -23.04 -2.61
C TYR A 207 -11.50 -21.76 -1.79
N GLY A 208 -12.56 -20.96 -1.81
CA GLY A 208 -12.70 -19.71 -1.06
C GLY A 208 -13.29 -19.98 0.31
N TYR A 209 -12.71 -19.39 1.34
CA TYR A 209 -13.13 -19.52 2.72
C TYR A 209 -13.45 -18.16 3.32
N ARG A 210 -14.49 -18.13 4.15
CA ARG A 210 -14.76 -17.04 5.08
C ARG A 210 -14.72 -17.65 6.47
N ASP A 211 -13.78 -17.20 7.28
CA ASP A 211 -13.47 -17.80 8.57
C ASP A 211 -13.21 -19.31 8.41
N ASP A 212 -14.13 -20.15 8.88
CA ASP A 212 -14.10 -21.61 8.82
C ASP A 212 -15.08 -22.25 7.85
N ARG A 213 -15.80 -21.43 7.08
CA ARG A 213 -16.83 -21.88 6.14
C ARG A 213 -16.34 -21.84 4.71
N LEU A 214 -16.74 -22.85 3.94
CA LEU A 214 -16.50 -22.90 2.51
C LEU A 214 -17.58 -22.08 1.80
N VAL A 215 -17.19 -20.97 1.18
CA VAL A 215 -18.12 -20.00 0.58
C VAL A 215 -18.15 -20.04 -0.94
N ALA A 216 -17.09 -20.54 -1.56
CA ALA A 216 -17.04 -20.68 -3.01
C ALA A 216 -16.08 -21.79 -3.42
N ILE A 217 -16.44 -22.55 -4.46
CA ILE A 217 -15.50 -23.39 -5.19
C ILE A 217 -15.50 -22.97 -6.64
N TYR A 218 -14.30 -22.76 -7.19
CA TYR A 218 -14.10 -22.38 -8.58
C TYR A 218 -13.43 -23.52 -9.33
N ASP A 219 -13.81 -23.73 -10.58
CA ASP A 219 -13.08 -24.60 -11.48
C ASP A 219 -11.77 -23.96 -11.97
N ARG A 220 -11.02 -24.71 -12.78
CA ARG A 220 -9.76 -24.28 -13.40
C ARG A 220 -9.86 -22.96 -14.19
N ARG A 221 -11.04 -22.65 -14.74
CA ARG A 221 -11.35 -21.46 -15.54
C ARG A 221 -11.96 -20.33 -14.68
N GLY A 222 -11.95 -20.49 -13.36
CA GLY A 222 -12.47 -19.52 -12.40
C GLY A 222 -13.99 -19.48 -12.33
N ARG A 223 -14.73 -20.42 -12.92
CA ARG A 223 -16.20 -20.46 -12.82
C ARG A 223 -16.61 -21.05 -11.48
N VAL A 224 -17.58 -20.42 -10.82
CA VAL A 224 -18.20 -20.98 -9.61
C VAL A 224 -18.85 -22.33 -9.96
N LEU A 225 -18.59 -23.35 -9.14
CA LEU A 225 -19.17 -24.68 -9.31
C LEU A 225 -20.65 -24.70 -8.90
N ASN A 226 -21.44 -25.53 -9.57
CA ASN A 226 -22.81 -25.83 -9.12
C ASN A 226 -22.81 -26.72 -7.87
N GLN A 227 -23.92 -26.75 -7.15
CA GLN A 227 -24.06 -27.46 -5.86
C GLN A 227 -23.68 -28.94 -5.95
N ARG A 228 -24.04 -29.65 -7.03
CA ARG A 228 -23.68 -31.07 -7.22
C ARG A 228 -22.17 -31.27 -7.35
N ALA A 229 -21.47 -30.36 -8.03
CA ALA A 229 -20.01 -30.39 -8.13
C ALA A 229 -19.33 -29.94 -6.81
N VAL A 230 -19.93 -28.99 -6.10
CA VAL A 230 -19.48 -28.57 -4.76
C VAL A 230 -19.51 -29.74 -3.78
N ALA A 231 -20.59 -30.53 -3.75
CA ALA A 231 -20.72 -31.69 -2.86
C ALA A 231 -19.55 -32.68 -3.02
N ARG A 232 -19.13 -32.96 -4.26
CA ARG A 232 -17.97 -33.83 -4.55
C ARG A 232 -16.63 -33.26 -4.08
N GLN A 233 -16.53 -31.94 -3.99
CA GLN A 233 -15.28 -31.21 -3.69
C GLN A 233 -15.17 -30.79 -2.21
N ARG A 234 -16.25 -30.92 -1.42
CA ARG A 234 -16.28 -30.54 0.00
C ARG A 234 -15.21 -31.23 0.84
N LEU A 235 -14.99 -32.54 0.64
CA LEU A 235 -14.00 -33.29 1.41
C LEU A 235 -12.57 -32.79 1.12
N ALA A 236 -12.24 -32.55 -0.16
CA ALA A 236 -10.96 -31.98 -0.56
C ALA A 236 -10.75 -30.59 0.04
N ALA A 237 -11.78 -29.72 -0.03
CA ALA A 237 -11.75 -28.39 0.56
C ALA A 237 -11.43 -28.44 2.07
N ARG A 238 -12.17 -29.24 2.84
CA ARG A 238 -11.94 -29.42 4.28
C ARG A 238 -10.52 -29.89 4.59
N ASN A 239 -10.02 -30.88 3.85
CA ASN A 239 -8.66 -31.39 4.02
C ASN A 239 -7.60 -30.31 3.74
N TYR A 240 -7.80 -29.52 2.69
CA TYR A 240 -6.90 -28.41 2.34
C TYR A 240 -6.93 -27.29 3.35
N TYR A 241 -8.09 -26.97 3.92
CA TYR A 241 -8.22 -25.97 4.97
C TYR A 241 -7.45 -26.34 6.24
N ARG A 242 -7.55 -27.61 6.68
CA ARG A 242 -6.75 -28.14 7.79
C ARG A 242 -5.25 -28.09 7.47
N ARG A 243 -4.87 -28.58 6.30
CA ARG A 243 -3.48 -28.58 5.82
C ARG A 243 -2.89 -27.17 5.77
N ALA A 244 -3.68 -26.20 5.33
CA ALA A 244 -3.28 -24.79 5.28
C ALA A 244 -2.95 -24.26 6.69
N SER A 245 -3.80 -24.57 7.66
CA SER A 245 -3.59 -24.13 9.05
C SER A 245 -2.29 -24.71 9.64
N GLU A 246 -1.99 -25.98 9.36
CA GLU A 246 -0.72 -26.62 9.75
C GLU A 246 0.48 -25.97 9.04
N LEU A 247 0.36 -25.79 7.72
CA LEU A 247 1.38 -25.18 6.87
C LEU A 247 1.71 -23.75 7.31
N HIS A 248 0.71 -22.96 7.70
CA HIS A 248 0.91 -21.59 8.19
C HIS A 248 1.60 -21.56 9.55
N ARG A 249 1.23 -22.46 10.46
CA ARG A 249 1.94 -22.62 11.73
C ARG A 249 3.40 -23.01 11.54
N ALA A 250 3.69 -23.91 10.59
CA ALA A 250 5.06 -24.28 10.21
C ALA A 250 5.80 -23.08 9.61
N GLY A 251 5.19 -22.38 8.65
CA GLY A 251 5.78 -21.19 8.00
C GLY A 251 6.06 -20.03 8.96
N ILE A 252 5.37 -19.94 10.10
CA ILE A 252 5.65 -18.94 11.14
C ILE A 252 6.71 -19.41 12.14
N ARG A 253 6.61 -20.66 12.63
CA ARG A 253 7.41 -21.16 13.76
C ARG A 253 8.74 -21.76 13.33
N ASP A 254 8.78 -22.41 12.18
CA ASP A 254 9.96 -23.15 11.75
C ASP A 254 11.04 -22.21 11.26
N GLN A 255 12.28 -22.70 11.29
CA GLN A 255 13.41 -21.94 10.78
C GLN A 255 13.19 -21.68 9.29
N HIS A 256 13.05 -20.41 8.94
CA HIS A 256 13.00 -19.99 7.55
C HIS A 256 14.33 -20.35 6.91
N GLN A 257 14.23 -20.94 5.72
CA GLN A 257 15.35 -21.41 4.94
C GLN A 257 15.52 -20.56 3.70
N GLY A 258 16.78 -20.52 3.28
CA GLY A 258 17.13 -20.08 1.96
C GLY A 258 16.47 -20.90 0.86
N ILE A 259 16.23 -20.26 -0.29
CA ILE A 259 15.72 -20.96 -1.46
C ILE A 259 16.88 -21.16 -2.44
N SER A 260 17.09 -22.40 -2.86
CA SER A 260 18.05 -22.70 -3.92
C SER A 260 17.64 -21.99 -5.21
N ALA A 261 18.55 -21.19 -5.77
CA ALA A 261 18.30 -20.45 -7.01
C ALA A 261 17.95 -21.39 -8.17
N ARG A 262 18.56 -22.57 -8.23
CA ARG A 262 18.24 -23.60 -9.24
C ARG A 262 16.82 -24.13 -9.08
N HIS A 263 16.40 -24.42 -7.85
CA HIS A 263 15.02 -24.87 -7.59
C HIS A 263 14.01 -23.80 -7.99
N TRP A 264 14.27 -22.54 -7.61
CA TRP A 264 13.44 -21.41 -8.03
C TRP A 264 13.34 -21.31 -9.55
N GLU A 265 14.47 -21.33 -10.27
CA GLU A 265 14.48 -21.24 -11.73
C GLU A 265 13.68 -22.38 -12.38
N ALA A 266 13.85 -23.62 -11.89
CA ALA A 266 13.14 -24.79 -12.41
C ALA A 266 11.62 -24.65 -12.29
N ARG A 267 11.10 -24.05 -11.20
CA ARG A 267 9.65 -23.90 -10.99
C ARG A 267 9.08 -22.59 -11.52
N ARG A 268 9.90 -21.56 -11.73
CA ARG A 268 9.44 -20.21 -12.14
C ARG A 268 8.55 -20.23 -13.39
N LYS A 269 8.87 -21.08 -14.38
CA LYS A 269 8.06 -21.22 -15.60
C LYS A 269 6.65 -21.76 -15.31
N ALA A 270 6.53 -22.73 -14.40
CA ALA A 270 5.23 -23.28 -13.98
C ALA A 270 4.41 -22.23 -13.22
N LEU A 271 5.03 -21.51 -12.27
CA LEU A 271 4.37 -20.42 -11.56
C LEU A 271 3.89 -19.31 -12.51
N ALA A 272 4.67 -18.99 -13.54
CA ALA A 272 4.29 -18.04 -14.57
C ALA A 272 3.11 -18.54 -15.42
N ALA A 273 3.06 -19.84 -15.73
CA ALA A 273 1.91 -20.47 -16.40
C ALA A 273 0.64 -20.38 -15.55
N ASP A 274 0.72 -20.68 -14.26
CA ASP A 274 -0.42 -20.58 -13.35
C ASP A 274 -0.95 -19.15 -13.24
N ARG A 275 -0.06 -18.15 -13.23
CA ARG A 275 -0.47 -16.73 -13.27
C ARG A 275 -1.13 -16.35 -14.60
N ARG A 276 -0.67 -16.89 -15.74
CA ARG A 276 -1.31 -16.67 -17.04
C ARG A 276 -2.71 -17.28 -17.07
N GLN A 277 -2.84 -18.54 -16.62
CA GLN A 277 -4.14 -19.21 -16.53
C GLN A 277 -5.14 -18.41 -15.67
N LEU A 278 -4.69 -17.88 -14.53
CA LEU A 278 -5.54 -17.07 -13.66
C LEU A 278 -5.95 -15.74 -14.32
N ARG A 279 -5.06 -15.14 -15.13
CA ARG A 279 -5.36 -13.94 -15.92
C ARG A 279 -6.37 -14.24 -17.03
N GLU A 280 -6.22 -15.35 -17.74
CA GLU A 280 -7.16 -15.79 -18.77
C GLU A 280 -8.54 -16.09 -18.18
N ALA A 281 -8.60 -16.77 -17.04
CA ALA A 281 -9.85 -16.99 -16.29
C ALA A 281 -10.54 -15.66 -15.95
N ARG A 282 -9.79 -14.68 -15.45
CA ARG A 282 -10.27 -13.32 -15.17
C ARG A 282 -10.82 -12.62 -16.40
N GLU A 283 -10.12 -12.74 -17.54
CA GLU A 283 -10.55 -12.16 -18.81
C GLU A 283 -11.79 -12.84 -19.42
N GLN A 284 -12.11 -14.08 -19.00
CA GLN A 284 -13.29 -14.81 -19.45
C GLN A 284 -14.51 -14.52 -18.56
N GLN A 285 -14.36 -14.40 -17.24
CA GLN A 285 -15.49 -14.23 -16.31
C GLN A 285 -15.97 -12.77 -16.18
N ALA A 286 -17.17 -12.47 -16.70
CA ALA A 286 -17.73 -11.12 -16.66
C ALA A 286 -17.99 -10.60 -15.24
N ALA A 287 -18.51 -11.46 -14.35
CA ALA A 287 -18.76 -11.13 -12.94
C ALA A 287 -17.46 -10.77 -12.20
N TRP A 288 -16.38 -11.54 -12.45
CA TRP A 288 -15.06 -11.23 -11.92
C TRP A 288 -14.58 -9.84 -12.39
N ARG A 289 -14.64 -9.57 -13.70
CA ARG A 289 -14.23 -8.25 -14.22
C ARG A 289 -15.06 -7.10 -13.62
N GLN A 290 -16.34 -7.33 -13.34
CA GLN A 290 -17.20 -6.32 -12.72
C GLN A 290 -16.77 -6.03 -11.27
N TRP A 291 -16.50 -7.07 -10.48
CA TRP A 291 -15.97 -6.92 -9.13
C TRP A 291 -14.63 -6.17 -9.14
N GLU A 292 -13.72 -6.57 -10.05
CA GLU A 292 -12.42 -5.95 -10.19
C GLU A 292 -12.53 -4.46 -10.55
N ARG A 293 -13.37 -4.05 -11.51
CA ARG A 293 -13.54 -2.63 -11.85
C ARG A 293 -13.95 -1.76 -10.66
N LYS A 294 -14.72 -2.30 -9.70
CA LYS A 294 -15.11 -1.58 -8.48
C LYS A 294 -13.93 -1.38 -7.53
N GLN A 295 -13.06 -2.39 -7.39
CA GLN A 295 -12.02 -2.45 -6.35
C GLN A 295 -10.59 -2.16 -6.85
N GLU A 296 -10.33 -2.30 -8.15
CA GLU A 296 -9.00 -2.30 -8.76
C GLU A 296 -8.23 -1.02 -8.47
N ARG A 297 -8.87 0.16 -8.56
CA ARG A 297 -8.18 1.42 -8.28
C ARG A 297 -7.64 1.49 -6.85
N GLN A 298 -8.43 1.02 -5.88
CA GLN A 298 -8.02 1.04 -4.47
C GLN A 298 -6.90 0.04 -4.22
N LEU A 299 -7.06 -1.20 -4.71
CA LEU A 299 -6.09 -2.27 -4.53
C LEU A 299 -4.79 -2.02 -5.32
N ALA A 300 -4.87 -1.47 -6.53
CA ALA A 300 -3.70 -1.09 -7.32
C ALA A 300 -2.89 0.02 -6.67
N ASN A 301 -3.56 1.02 -6.08
CA ASN A 301 -2.88 2.07 -5.33
C ASN A 301 -2.24 1.52 -4.06
N ARG A 302 -2.94 0.65 -3.32
CA ARG A 302 -2.45 -0.01 -2.10
C ARG A 302 -1.15 -0.78 -2.33
N TRP A 303 -1.06 -1.53 -3.43
CA TRP A 303 0.10 -2.38 -3.74
C TRP A 303 1.03 -1.83 -4.81
N LYS A 304 0.94 -0.54 -5.13
CA LYS A 304 1.83 0.09 -6.11
C LYS A 304 3.30 -0.04 -5.70
N ASP A 305 3.59 0.30 -4.45
CA ASP A 305 4.97 0.28 -3.93
C ASP A 305 5.49 -1.16 -3.80
N GLU A 306 4.63 -2.08 -3.35
CA GLU A 306 4.96 -3.50 -3.30
C GLU A 306 5.30 -4.05 -4.70
N ARG A 307 4.52 -3.70 -5.73
CA ARG A 307 4.82 -4.13 -7.11
C ARG A 307 6.19 -3.64 -7.58
N VAL A 308 6.54 -2.39 -7.28
CA VAL A 308 7.86 -1.82 -7.61
C VAL A 308 8.97 -2.55 -6.86
N ALA A 309 8.76 -2.88 -5.59
CA ALA A 309 9.71 -3.66 -4.80
C ALA A 309 9.93 -5.06 -5.38
N ARG A 310 8.84 -5.75 -5.76
CA ARG A 310 8.88 -7.09 -6.36
C ARG A 310 9.55 -7.08 -7.74
N GLU A 311 9.33 -6.04 -8.54
CA GLU A 311 10.02 -5.86 -9.82
C GLU A 311 11.54 -5.65 -9.63
N ARG A 312 11.94 -4.80 -8.68
CA ARG A 312 13.37 -4.62 -8.33
C ARG A 312 14.00 -5.91 -7.80
N ALA A 313 13.27 -6.68 -7.00
CA ALA A 313 13.70 -7.99 -6.53
C ALA A 313 13.93 -8.96 -7.70
N ALA A 314 12.98 -9.04 -8.63
CA ALA A 314 13.09 -9.86 -9.82
C ALA A 314 14.29 -9.45 -10.70
N ASN A 315 14.51 -8.14 -10.90
CA ASN A 315 15.64 -7.63 -11.70
C ASN A 315 16.99 -7.95 -11.06
N ARG A 316 17.16 -7.72 -9.74
CA ARG A 316 18.38 -8.11 -9.03
C ARG A 316 18.66 -9.60 -9.08
N TYR A 317 17.62 -10.42 -8.97
CA TYR A 317 17.77 -11.87 -9.14
C TYR A 317 18.23 -12.21 -10.56
N ALA A 318 17.63 -11.58 -11.57
CA ALA A 318 17.99 -11.80 -12.96
C ALA A 318 19.44 -11.38 -13.25
N GLU A 319 19.90 -10.25 -12.71
CA GLU A 319 21.28 -9.77 -12.79
C GLU A 319 22.25 -10.73 -12.11
N TRP A 320 21.97 -11.14 -10.87
CA TRP A 320 22.80 -12.11 -10.13
C TRP A 320 22.89 -13.46 -10.87
N ARG A 321 21.77 -13.91 -11.44
CA ARG A 321 21.73 -15.11 -12.29
C ARG A 321 22.54 -14.95 -13.58
N GLN A 322 22.46 -13.80 -14.25
CA GLN A 322 23.27 -13.51 -15.44
C GLN A 322 24.76 -13.50 -15.13
N ALA A 323 25.14 -13.11 -13.91
CA ALA A 323 26.49 -13.23 -13.37
C ALA A 323 26.81 -14.65 -12.85
N SER A 324 26.08 -15.68 -13.30
CA SER A 324 26.27 -17.08 -12.91
C SER A 324 26.24 -17.33 -11.40
N TYR A 325 25.45 -16.54 -10.66
CA TYR A 325 25.34 -16.59 -9.21
C TYR A 325 26.64 -16.24 -8.46
N GLN A 326 27.56 -15.50 -9.09
CA GLN A 326 28.77 -15.03 -8.43
C GLN A 326 28.45 -13.97 -7.37
N GLY A 327 29.12 -14.04 -6.21
CA GLY A 327 28.92 -13.15 -5.07
C GLY A 327 27.78 -13.56 -4.14
N PRO A 328 27.57 -12.83 -3.03
CA PRO A 328 26.50 -13.12 -2.08
C PRO A 328 25.13 -12.93 -2.75
N ALA A 329 24.19 -13.83 -2.42
CA ALA A 329 22.84 -13.73 -2.93
C ALA A 329 22.22 -12.36 -2.58
N PRO A 330 21.61 -11.65 -3.55
CA PRO A 330 21.06 -10.32 -3.34
C PRO A 330 19.97 -10.35 -2.28
N ARG A 331 20.05 -9.42 -1.32
CA ARG A 331 19.02 -9.24 -0.29
C ARG A 331 17.92 -8.36 -0.85
N PHE A 332 16.82 -8.96 -1.28
CA PHE A 332 15.81 -8.26 -2.09
C PHE A 332 15.00 -7.19 -1.34
N TYR A 333 14.82 -7.27 -0.02
CA TYR A 333 13.94 -6.33 0.70
C TYR A 333 14.66 -5.53 1.79
N GLU A 334 15.98 -5.61 1.91
CA GLU A 334 16.71 -4.90 2.96
C GLU A 334 16.68 -3.38 2.81
N GLU A 335 16.94 -2.88 1.61
CA GLU A 335 16.91 -1.45 1.33
C GLU A 335 15.52 -0.86 1.59
N GLU A 336 14.48 -1.59 1.20
CA GLU A 336 13.11 -1.16 1.43
C GLU A 336 12.74 -1.21 2.91
N ARG A 337 13.19 -2.24 3.65
CA ARG A 337 13.06 -2.29 5.12
C ARG A 337 13.73 -1.08 5.78
N ARG A 338 14.96 -0.74 5.37
CA ARG A 338 15.68 0.44 5.89
C ARG A 338 14.93 1.71 5.56
N ALA A 339 14.53 1.91 4.30
CA ALA A 339 13.77 3.07 3.87
C ALA A 339 12.43 3.22 4.61
N ARG A 340 11.73 2.11 4.86
CA ARG A 340 10.48 2.09 5.64
C ARG A 340 10.73 2.40 7.12
N ALA A 341 11.75 1.80 7.73
CA ALA A 341 12.15 2.10 9.11
C ALA A 341 12.50 3.58 9.28
N GLU A 342 13.24 4.16 8.32
CA GLU A 342 13.54 5.59 8.27
C GLU A 342 12.29 6.45 8.11
N ALA A 343 11.35 6.06 7.23
CA ALA A 343 10.09 6.75 7.03
C ALA A 343 9.21 6.75 8.29
N VAL A 344 9.09 5.61 8.97
CA VAL A 344 8.38 5.50 10.25
C VAL A 344 9.06 6.34 11.32
N ALA A 345 10.38 6.28 11.44
CA ALA A 345 11.14 7.11 12.38
C ALA A 345 10.99 8.61 12.08
N LYS A 346 10.87 8.99 10.81
CA LYS A 346 10.59 10.38 10.41
C LYS A 346 9.18 10.81 10.79
N LEU A 347 8.17 9.97 10.57
CA LEU A 347 6.79 10.26 10.96
C LEU A 347 6.64 10.38 12.48
N GLN A 348 7.29 9.49 13.24
CA GLN A 348 7.34 9.56 14.70
C GLN A 348 8.00 10.86 15.17
N ARG A 349 9.13 11.26 14.59
CA ARG A 349 9.78 12.56 14.87
C ARG A 349 8.86 13.75 14.56
N GLN A 350 8.11 13.72 13.47
CA GLN A 350 7.14 14.77 13.13
C GLN A 350 6.00 14.83 14.16
N ARG A 351 5.46 13.67 14.58
CA ARG A 351 4.41 13.58 15.60
C ARG A 351 4.90 14.11 16.96
N GLN A 352 6.10 13.73 17.37
CA GLN A 352 6.72 14.27 18.59
C GLN A 352 6.94 15.78 18.50
N ALA A 353 7.39 16.28 17.35
CA ALA A 353 7.54 17.72 17.14
C ALA A 353 6.21 18.47 17.16
N SER A 354 5.12 17.88 16.65
CA SER A 354 3.79 18.49 16.77
C SER A 354 3.26 18.51 18.20
N LEU A 355 3.49 17.44 18.97
CA LEU A 355 3.12 17.38 20.39
C LEU A 355 3.88 18.45 21.19
N LYS A 356 5.20 18.56 21.03
CA LYS A 356 6.00 19.63 21.65
C LYS A 356 5.54 21.04 21.26
N ARG A 357 5.04 21.23 20.02
CA ARG A 357 4.47 22.52 19.60
C ARG A 357 3.12 22.81 20.26
N GLN A 358 2.33 21.77 20.58
CA GLN A 358 1.09 21.92 21.33
C GLN A 358 1.37 22.24 22.79
N GLU A 359 2.29 21.52 23.45
CA GLU A 359 2.74 21.81 24.83
C GLU A 359 3.19 23.26 24.97
N ARG A 360 4.10 23.74 24.09
CA ARG A 360 4.55 25.14 24.09
C ARG A 360 3.45 26.18 23.84
N LYS A 361 2.32 25.78 23.25
CA LYS A 361 1.17 26.68 23.10
C LYS A 361 0.36 26.72 24.38
N GLU A 362 0.19 25.58 25.04
CA GLU A 362 -0.49 25.47 26.32
C GLU A 362 0.28 26.22 27.41
N ASP A 363 1.61 26.07 27.48
CA ASP A 363 2.47 26.82 28.41
C ASP A 363 2.30 28.33 28.24
N ARG A 364 2.33 28.82 26.99
CA ARG A 364 2.10 30.24 26.68
C ARG A 364 0.70 30.73 27.04
N LEU A 365 -0.29 29.85 26.96
CA LEU A 365 -1.65 30.18 27.40
C LEU A 365 -1.74 30.22 28.93
N GLN A 366 -1.03 29.34 29.64
CA GLN A 366 -0.93 29.37 31.09
C GLN A 366 -0.21 30.62 31.57
N GLU A 367 0.95 30.93 31.02
CA GLU A 367 1.72 32.16 31.32
C GLU A 367 0.85 33.42 31.11
N ARG A 368 0.13 33.51 29.98
CA ARG A 368 -0.83 34.60 29.75
C ARG A 368 -1.95 34.67 30.80
N ARG A 369 -2.44 33.53 31.28
CA ARG A 369 -3.47 33.50 32.33
C ARG A 369 -2.90 33.99 33.65
N GLU A 370 -1.66 33.63 33.97
CA GLU A 370 -0.95 34.10 35.16
C GLU A 370 -0.68 35.61 35.08
N ASP A 371 -0.20 36.13 33.95
CA ASP A 371 -0.01 37.56 33.72
C ASP A 371 -1.31 38.34 33.92
N VAL A 372 -2.42 37.86 33.36
CA VAL A 372 -3.74 38.47 33.55
C VAL A 372 -4.15 38.43 35.02
N ARG A 373 -3.86 37.34 35.75
CA ARG A 373 -4.13 37.23 37.18
C ARG A 373 -3.31 38.23 38.00
N GLN A 374 -2.01 38.33 37.73
CA GLN A 374 -1.11 39.29 38.38
C GLN A 374 -1.53 40.73 38.11
N THR A 375 -1.87 41.05 36.87
CA THR A 375 -2.37 42.37 36.48
C THR A 375 -3.67 42.72 37.23
N ARG A 376 -4.61 41.77 37.37
CA ARG A 376 -5.84 41.98 38.15
C ARG A 376 -5.54 42.26 39.62
N LEU A 377 -4.63 41.50 40.23
CA LEU A 377 -4.21 41.71 41.63
C LEU A 377 -3.54 43.08 41.82
N ALA A 378 -2.72 43.52 40.86
CA ALA A 378 -2.10 44.85 40.90
C ALA A 378 -3.14 45.98 40.83
N VAL A 379 -4.08 45.90 39.89
CA VAL A 379 -5.19 46.87 39.76
C VAL A 379 -6.06 46.89 41.02
N GLU A 380 -6.29 45.74 41.65
CA GLU A 380 -7.05 45.66 42.90
C GLU A 380 -6.32 46.32 44.07
N LYS A 381 -5.01 46.09 44.22
CA LYS A 381 -4.18 46.80 45.21
C LYS A 381 -4.21 48.31 45.02
N GLU A 382 -4.09 48.79 43.78
CA GLU A 382 -4.16 50.21 43.46
C GLU A 382 -5.53 50.82 43.83
N ARG A 383 -6.62 50.11 43.50
CA ARG A 383 -7.97 50.51 43.93
C ARG A 383 -8.12 50.56 45.45
N GLN A 384 -7.53 49.62 46.18
CA GLN A 384 -7.54 49.65 47.65
C GLN A 384 -6.77 50.85 48.21
N LEU A 385 -5.61 51.18 47.62
CA LEU A 385 -4.84 52.36 48.00
C LEU A 385 -5.62 53.66 47.72
N GLN A 386 -6.25 53.78 46.55
CA GLN A 386 -7.11 54.92 46.23
C GLN A 386 -8.29 55.04 47.21
N ARG A 387 -8.95 53.93 47.55
CA ARG A 387 -10.02 53.92 48.57
C ARG A 387 -9.53 54.41 49.92
N ARG A 388 -8.34 53.98 50.37
CA ARG A 388 -7.74 54.46 51.63
C ARG A 388 -7.45 55.96 51.58
N GLN A 389 -6.93 56.48 50.47
CA GLN A 389 -6.68 57.91 50.30
C GLN A 389 -7.97 58.73 50.33
N ILE A 390 -9.03 58.26 49.66
CA ILE A 390 -10.36 58.91 49.69
C ILE A 390 -10.91 58.91 51.12
N ALA A 391 -10.86 57.78 51.81
CA ALA A 391 -11.32 57.68 53.20
C ALA A 391 -10.54 58.63 54.13
N GLN A 392 -9.22 58.75 53.98
CA GLN A 392 -8.42 59.72 54.74
C GLN A 392 -8.80 61.17 54.44
N ARG A 393 -9.10 61.51 53.18
CA ARG A 393 -9.58 62.86 52.82
C ARG A 393 -10.94 63.15 53.44
N GLN A 394 -11.84 62.17 53.44
CA GLN A 394 -13.16 62.29 54.09
C GLN A 394 -13.01 62.48 55.60
N ALA A 395 -12.21 61.67 56.29
CA ALA A 395 -11.96 61.82 57.72
C ALA A 395 -11.36 63.20 58.08
N ARG A 396 -10.44 63.73 57.25
CA ARG A 396 -9.89 65.08 57.43
C ARG A 396 -10.95 66.17 57.21
N ALA A 397 -11.89 65.97 56.28
CA ALA A 397 -12.98 66.90 56.04
C ALA A 397 -13.98 66.90 57.22
N GLU A 398 -14.31 65.74 57.77
CA GLU A 398 -15.15 65.59 58.97
C GLU A 398 -14.54 66.31 60.17
N VAL A 399 -13.24 66.11 60.46
CA VAL A 399 -12.54 66.82 61.55
C VAL A 399 -12.57 68.36 61.37
N ARG A 400 -12.48 68.85 60.12
CA ARG A 400 -12.62 70.29 59.83
C ARG A 400 -14.04 70.78 60.08
N GLN A 401 -15.04 69.99 59.69
CA GLN A 401 -16.44 70.30 59.90
C GLN A 401 -16.79 70.33 61.39
N ASP A 402 -16.29 69.37 62.17
CA ASP A 402 -16.44 69.33 63.63
C ASP A 402 -15.78 70.52 64.31
N ARG A 403 -14.58 70.94 63.87
CA ARG A 403 -13.94 72.17 64.35
C ARG A 403 -14.76 73.43 64.05
N GLN A 404 -15.40 73.50 62.88
CA GLN A 404 -16.30 74.62 62.54
C GLN A 404 -17.57 74.61 63.39
N GLN A 405 -18.13 73.43 63.66
CA GLN A 405 -19.27 73.26 64.58
C GLN A 405 -18.91 73.62 66.03
N ALA A 406 -17.71 73.26 66.49
CA ALA A 406 -17.22 73.65 67.81
C ALA A 406 -17.02 75.17 67.93
N ARG A 407 -16.46 75.83 66.90
CA ARG A 407 -16.32 77.30 66.85
C ARG A 407 -17.67 78.00 66.86
N THR A 408 -18.65 77.51 66.10
CA THR A 408 -20.01 78.10 66.10
C THR A 408 -20.73 77.89 67.42
N LYS A 409 -20.55 76.75 68.10
CA LYS A 409 -21.03 76.53 69.47
C LYS A 409 -20.36 77.48 70.48
N ALA A 410 -19.05 77.69 70.39
CA ALA A 410 -18.32 78.62 71.25
C ALA A 410 -18.79 80.09 71.05
N VAL A 411 -19.03 80.51 69.80
CA VAL A 411 -19.60 81.84 69.49
C VAL A 411 -21.03 81.97 70.04
N ARG A 412 -21.85 80.92 69.93
CA ARG A 412 -23.19 80.91 70.56
C ARG A 412 -23.14 80.99 72.08
N GLN A 413 -22.21 80.29 72.73
CA GLN A 413 -22.03 80.38 74.18
C GLN A 413 -21.56 81.78 74.62
N ALA A 414 -20.67 82.43 73.85
CA ALA A 414 -20.28 83.82 74.09
C ALA A 414 -21.45 84.81 73.90
N GLN A 415 -22.34 84.56 72.94
CA GLN A 415 -23.57 85.34 72.77
C GLN A 415 -24.58 85.09 73.90
N GLN A 416 -24.67 83.86 74.42
CA GLN A 416 -25.55 83.54 75.56
C GLN A 416 -25.06 84.20 76.85
N GLN A 417 -23.75 84.36 77.05
CA GLN A 417 -23.21 85.13 78.18
C GLN A 417 -23.54 86.64 78.06
N ARG A 418 -23.50 87.21 76.84
CA ARG A 418 -23.96 88.60 76.59
C ARG A 418 -25.48 88.75 76.80
N ALA A 419 -26.27 87.75 76.43
CA ALA A 419 -27.71 87.74 76.66
C ALA A 419 -28.10 87.59 78.14
N LEU A 420 -27.28 86.95 78.97
CA LEU A 420 -27.48 86.85 80.41
C LEU A 420 -27.25 88.19 81.14
N VAL A 421 -26.37 89.05 80.62
CA VAL A 421 -26.20 90.43 81.11
C VAL A 421 -27.42 91.28 80.74
N ALA A 422 -27.92 91.18 79.50
CA ALA A 422 -29.13 91.89 79.05
C ALA A 422 -30.43 91.38 79.73
N ARG A 423 -30.48 90.10 80.15
CA ARG A 423 -31.60 89.54 80.91
C ARG A 423 -31.69 90.03 82.36
N ARG A 424 -30.58 90.52 82.94
CA ARG A 424 -30.58 91.14 84.27
C ARG A 424 -31.27 92.51 84.27
N GLU A 425 -31.25 93.23 83.15
CA GLU A 425 -31.89 94.53 82.98
C GLU A 425 -33.39 94.41 82.64
N ALA A 426 -33.82 93.32 81.99
CA ALA A 426 -35.22 93.10 81.62
C ALA A 426 -36.09 92.46 82.73
N ALA A 427 -35.50 92.07 83.87
CA ALA A 427 -36.18 91.34 84.94
C ALA A 427 -37.02 92.19 85.91
N GLN A 428 -37.02 93.53 85.80
CA GLN A 428 -37.86 94.41 86.63
C GLN A 428 -39.24 94.76 86.03
N GLN A 429 -39.54 94.40 84.78
CA GLN A 429 -40.79 94.84 84.11
C GLN A 429 -41.80 93.74 83.76
N THR A 430 -41.54 92.48 84.08
CA THR A 430 -42.42 91.37 83.65
C THR A 430 -43.17 90.69 84.80
N GLN A 431 -43.64 91.47 85.78
CA GLN A 431 -44.61 91.03 86.78
C GLN A 431 -46.08 91.38 86.43
N ARG A 432 -46.36 91.89 85.21
CA ARG A 432 -47.71 92.40 84.88
C ARG A 432 -48.44 91.78 83.68
N LYS A 433 -47.96 90.70 83.05
CA LYS A 433 -48.67 90.09 81.90
C LYS A 433 -48.72 88.56 81.92
N GLN A 434 -49.08 87.99 83.06
CA GLN A 434 -49.62 86.63 83.15
C GLN A 434 -51.15 86.67 82.95
N ALA A 435 -51.61 86.77 81.69
CA ALA A 435 -53.02 86.55 81.31
C ALA A 435 -53.23 86.29 79.80
N ALA A 436 -52.19 85.88 79.05
CA ALA A 436 -52.27 85.67 77.60
C ALA A 436 -51.52 84.41 77.11
N ALA A 437 -51.35 83.41 77.99
CA ALA A 437 -50.65 82.16 77.67
C ALA A 437 -51.56 81.10 77.05
N ASP A 438 -52.85 81.08 77.36
CA ASP A 438 -53.71 79.93 77.01
C ASP A 438 -54.39 80.00 75.64
N ARG A 439 -54.26 81.12 74.89
CA ARG A 439 -54.77 81.21 73.51
C ARG A 439 -53.73 80.90 72.41
N ARG A 440 -52.44 80.80 72.75
CA ARG A 440 -51.36 80.53 71.77
C ARG A 440 -51.10 79.04 71.54
N GLU A 441 -51.49 78.18 72.47
CA GLU A 441 -51.24 76.73 72.36
C GLU A 441 -52.13 76.05 71.29
N VAL A 442 -53.38 76.48 71.14
CA VAL A 442 -54.33 75.89 70.17
C VAL A 442 -53.99 76.29 68.72
N GLN A 443 -53.42 77.48 68.50
CA GLN A 443 -53.02 77.95 67.16
C GLN A 443 -51.72 77.27 66.67
N GLN A 444 -50.81 76.91 67.58
CA GLN A 444 -49.59 76.18 67.24
C GLN A 444 -49.86 74.72 66.86
N ARG A 445 -50.86 74.06 67.47
CA ARG A 445 -51.25 72.69 67.08
C ARG A 445 -51.85 72.62 65.67
N ARG A 446 -52.59 73.63 65.20
CA ARG A 446 -53.08 73.68 63.80
C ARG A 446 -51.96 73.88 62.76
N LEU A 447 -50.99 74.75 63.05
CA LEU A 447 -49.82 74.95 62.16
C LEU A 447 -48.89 73.74 62.11
N ALA A 448 -48.80 72.95 63.19
CA ALA A 448 -48.01 71.73 63.23
C ALA A 448 -48.60 70.63 62.32
N VAL A 449 -49.93 70.46 62.32
CA VAL A 449 -50.62 69.49 61.44
C VAL A 449 -50.50 69.88 59.97
N GLN A 450 -50.60 71.17 59.63
CA GLN A 450 -50.46 71.65 58.25
C GLN A 450 -49.02 71.51 57.70
N ARG A 451 -48.00 71.65 58.56
CA ARG A 451 -46.60 71.38 58.19
C ARG A 451 -46.30 69.89 58.00
N GLN A 452 -47.02 69.02 58.70
CA GLN A 452 -46.89 67.58 58.54
C GLN A 452 -47.46 67.11 57.19
N GLN A 453 -48.57 67.68 56.75
CA GLN A 453 -49.17 67.38 55.45
C GLN A 453 -48.29 67.84 54.28
N SER A 454 -47.76 69.07 54.30
CA SER A 454 -46.87 69.55 53.23
C SER A 454 -45.51 68.83 53.18
N ALA A 455 -45.01 68.34 54.32
CA ALA A 455 -43.80 67.52 54.36
C ALA A 455 -44.00 66.12 53.75
N VAL A 456 -45.21 65.55 53.84
CA VAL A 456 -45.55 64.28 53.18
C VAL A 456 -45.63 64.48 51.67
N GLU A 457 -46.32 65.52 51.20
CA GLU A 457 -46.41 65.87 49.77
C GLU A 457 -45.04 66.13 49.13
N GLN A 458 -44.14 66.85 49.82
CA GLN A 458 -42.78 67.07 49.32
C GLN A 458 -41.96 65.78 49.25
N ARG A 459 -42.15 64.84 50.20
CA ARG A 459 -41.48 63.53 50.18
C ARG A 459 -41.99 62.66 49.04
N GLU A 460 -43.29 62.70 48.75
CA GLU A 460 -43.88 61.98 47.62
C GLU A 460 -43.41 62.56 46.28
N ALA A 461 -43.40 63.89 46.14
CA ALA A 461 -42.85 64.55 44.96
C ALA A 461 -41.35 64.24 44.74
N ALA A 462 -40.55 64.21 45.82
CA ALA A 462 -39.14 63.80 45.75
C ALA A 462 -38.97 62.33 45.36
N ARG A 463 -39.80 61.42 45.90
CA ARG A 463 -39.80 60.00 45.52
C ARG A 463 -40.20 59.79 44.06
N GLN A 464 -41.18 60.54 43.55
CA GLN A 464 -41.56 60.48 42.14
C GLN A 464 -40.42 60.99 41.23
N LYS A 465 -39.76 62.10 41.59
CA LYS A 465 -38.58 62.59 40.85
C LYS A 465 -37.44 61.57 40.85
N GLN A 466 -37.18 60.91 41.99
CA GLN A 466 -36.15 59.88 42.09
C GLN A 466 -36.48 58.64 41.25
N ARG A 467 -37.74 58.20 41.22
CA ARG A 467 -38.20 57.09 40.36
C ARG A 467 -38.04 57.42 38.89
N LYS A 468 -38.38 58.65 38.46
CA LYS A 468 -38.17 59.11 37.09
C LYS A 468 -36.68 59.14 36.72
N ALA A 469 -35.82 59.70 37.58
CA ALA A 469 -34.37 59.71 37.35
C ALA A 469 -33.76 58.30 37.27
N GLN A 470 -34.25 57.35 38.08
CA GLN A 470 -33.83 55.94 38.01
C GLN A 470 -34.30 55.25 36.72
N ALA A 471 -35.52 55.55 36.26
CA ALA A 471 -36.02 55.04 34.98
C ALA A 471 -35.18 55.58 33.80
N ASP A 472 -34.91 56.89 33.77
CA ASP A 472 -34.08 57.51 32.75
C ASP A 472 -32.65 56.97 32.74
N ALA A 473 -32.06 56.73 33.93
CA ALA A 473 -30.75 56.12 34.05
C ALA A 473 -30.72 54.68 33.49
N LYS A 474 -31.74 53.87 33.79
CA LYS A 474 -31.87 52.51 33.23
C LYS A 474 -31.99 52.55 31.70
N GLN A 475 -32.78 53.49 31.17
CA GLN A 475 -32.98 53.63 29.72
C GLN A 475 -31.68 54.04 29.01
N ARG A 476 -30.90 54.97 29.60
CA ARG A 476 -29.56 55.34 29.09
C ARG A 476 -28.58 54.17 29.11
N HIS A 477 -28.61 53.34 30.14
CA HIS A 477 -27.76 52.14 30.22
C HIS A 477 -28.12 51.10 29.15
N GLN A 478 -29.41 50.88 28.91
CA GLN A 478 -29.88 49.98 27.84
C GLN A 478 -29.45 50.49 26.46
N ALA A 479 -29.68 51.78 26.17
CA ALA A 479 -29.25 52.39 24.91
C ALA A 479 -27.72 52.34 24.70
N ALA A 480 -26.93 52.53 25.76
CA ALA A 480 -25.47 52.42 25.69
C ALA A 480 -25.01 50.96 25.46
N ALA A 481 -25.67 49.98 26.06
CA ALA A 481 -25.40 48.57 25.85
C ALA A 481 -25.71 48.14 24.42
N GLU A 482 -26.85 48.58 23.86
CA GLU A 482 -27.23 48.32 22.47
C GLU A 482 -26.21 48.91 21.49
N ARG A 483 -25.77 50.16 21.69
CA ARG A 483 -24.73 50.79 20.86
C ARG A 483 -23.42 50.00 20.89
N ARG A 484 -22.98 49.54 22.07
CA ARG A 484 -21.78 48.70 22.19
C ARG A 484 -21.95 47.37 21.47
N SER A 485 -23.11 46.73 21.59
CA SER A 485 -23.38 45.47 20.90
C SER A 485 -23.38 45.62 19.38
N LYS A 486 -23.93 46.73 18.86
CA LYS A 486 -23.92 47.05 17.42
C LYS A 486 -22.49 47.27 16.92
N GLN A 487 -21.69 48.06 17.65
CA GLN A 487 -20.30 48.32 17.30
C GLN A 487 -19.44 47.04 17.33
N GLN A 488 -19.68 46.14 18.29
CA GLN A 488 -19.00 44.83 18.33
C GLN A 488 -19.37 43.95 17.12
N ARG A 489 -20.64 43.96 16.70
CA ARG A 489 -21.07 43.22 15.49
C ARG A 489 -20.43 43.79 14.22
N GLU A 490 -20.38 45.11 14.09
CA GLU A 490 -19.74 45.77 12.95
C GLU A 490 -18.24 45.45 12.88
N ASN A 491 -17.54 45.51 14.02
CA ASN A 491 -16.12 45.13 14.10
C ASN A 491 -15.90 43.65 13.74
N ALA A 492 -16.76 42.74 14.23
CA ALA A 492 -16.65 41.32 13.92
C ALA A 492 -16.91 41.02 12.43
N ILE A 493 -17.83 41.75 11.79
CA ILE A 493 -18.08 41.63 10.34
C ILE A 493 -16.86 42.14 9.56
N ALA A 494 -16.29 43.29 9.93
CA ALA A 494 -15.09 43.83 9.30
C ALA A 494 -13.89 42.87 9.42
N GLU A 495 -13.69 42.25 10.59
CA GLU A 495 -12.60 41.29 10.80
C GLU A 495 -12.80 40.02 9.97
N ARG A 496 -14.03 39.49 9.87
CA ARG A 496 -14.35 38.35 9.01
C ARG A 496 -14.10 38.66 7.53
N GLN A 497 -14.44 39.87 7.07
CA GLN A 497 -14.18 40.30 5.70
C GLN A 497 -12.68 40.43 5.43
N ALA A 498 -11.89 40.96 6.37
CA ALA A 498 -10.43 41.04 6.26
C ALA A 498 -9.79 39.65 6.17
N GLN A 499 -10.22 38.72 7.04
CA GLN A 499 -9.74 37.33 7.03
C GLN A 499 -10.13 36.60 5.72
N ALA A 500 -11.34 36.85 5.20
CA ALA A 500 -11.78 36.28 3.92
C ALA A 500 -10.90 36.76 2.75
N LYS A 501 -10.61 38.07 2.68
CA LYS A 501 -9.68 38.64 1.68
C LYS A 501 -8.28 38.03 1.78
N GLN A 502 -7.75 37.87 3.01
CA GLN A 502 -6.43 37.26 3.22
C GLN A 502 -6.40 35.78 2.78
N ARG A 503 -7.47 35.03 3.05
CA ARG A 503 -7.61 33.63 2.58
C ARG A 503 -7.66 33.55 1.06
N GLN A 504 -8.38 34.45 0.40
CA GLN A 504 -8.44 34.53 -1.06
C GLN A 504 -7.07 34.84 -1.66
N GLN A 505 -6.34 35.82 -1.12
CA GLN A 505 -4.97 36.15 -1.55
C GLN A 505 -4.01 34.97 -1.38
N THR A 506 -4.06 34.28 -0.23
CA THR A 506 -3.23 33.11 0.04
C THR A 506 -3.57 31.95 -0.90
N ALA A 507 -4.85 31.74 -1.19
CA ALA A 507 -5.30 30.72 -2.13
C ALA A 507 -4.82 31.02 -3.56
N ALA A 508 -4.90 32.28 -4.01
CA ALA A 508 -4.38 32.72 -5.30
C ALA A 508 -2.86 32.49 -5.42
N GLN A 509 -2.08 32.91 -4.42
CA GLN A 509 -0.64 32.67 -4.38
C GLN A 509 -0.28 31.18 -4.42
N ARG A 510 -1.02 30.33 -3.69
CA ARG A 510 -0.82 28.87 -3.74
C ARG A 510 -1.14 28.30 -5.13
N GLN A 511 -2.17 28.81 -5.80
CA GLN A 511 -2.53 28.38 -7.14
C GLN A 511 -1.46 28.78 -8.16
N GLU A 512 -0.90 29.98 -8.07
CA GLU A 512 0.22 30.43 -8.90
C GLU A 512 1.47 29.59 -8.67
N GLN A 513 1.85 29.33 -7.41
CA GLN A 513 2.97 28.44 -7.09
C GLN A 513 2.76 27.02 -7.61
N ALA A 514 1.54 26.49 -7.54
CA ALA A 514 1.21 25.18 -8.09
C ALA A 514 1.34 25.15 -9.62
N ARG A 515 0.86 26.19 -10.31
CA ARG A 515 1.03 26.35 -11.76
C ARG A 515 2.50 26.45 -12.16
N ALA A 516 3.31 27.23 -11.44
CA ALA A 516 4.74 27.36 -11.68
C ALA A 516 5.48 26.01 -11.49
N LYS A 517 5.19 25.27 -10.42
CA LYS A 517 5.75 23.92 -10.20
C LYS A 517 5.34 22.95 -11.30
N GLN A 518 4.09 23.00 -11.74
CA GLN A 518 3.61 22.15 -12.83
C GLN A 518 4.32 22.48 -14.16
N GLN A 519 4.57 23.76 -14.45
CA GLN A 519 5.34 24.18 -15.63
C GLN A 519 6.80 23.71 -15.55
N GLN A 520 7.45 23.83 -14.39
CA GLN A 520 8.81 23.33 -14.16
C GLN A 520 8.89 21.81 -14.34
N ALA A 521 7.93 21.06 -13.79
CA ALA A 521 7.88 19.61 -13.95
C ALA A 521 7.72 19.20 -15.43
N ARG A 522 6.83 19.86 -16.17
CA ARG A 522 6.65 19.63 -17.62
C ARG A 522 7.91 19.97 -18.42
N ALA A 523 8.64 21.02 -18.04
CA ALA A 523 9.91 21.37 -18.69
C ALA A 523 10.99 20.31 -18.44
N GLN A 524 11.11 19.81 -17.20
CA GLN A 524 12.04 18.73 -16.86
C GLN A 524 11.69 17.43 -17.59
N GLU A 525 10.41 17.08 -17.67
CA GLU A 525 9.95 15.90 -18.42
C GLU A 525 10.29 15.99 -19.91
N ARG A 526 10.10 17.16 -20.53
CA ARG A 526 10.50 17.40 -21.93
C ARG A 526 12.01 17.25 -22.12
N GLN A 527 12.82 17.75 -21.20
CA GLN A 527 14.28 17.59 -21.25
C GLN A 527 14.70 16.12 -21.13
N GLN A 528 14.09 15.37 -20.21
CA GLN A 528 14.37 13.93 -20.06
C GLN A 528 13.91 13.14 -21.30
N ALA A 529 12.76 13.46 -21.88
CA ALA A 529 12.28 12.84 -23.11
C ALA A 529 13.22 13.12 -24.29
N ALA A 530 13.73 14.35 -24.43
CA ALA A 530 14.71 14.71 -25.45
C ALA A 530 16.02 13.95 -25.28
N GLN A 531 16.53 13.83 -24.05
CA GLN A 531 17.74 13.04 -23.74
C GLN A 531 17.56 11.55 -24.07
N ARG A 532 16.41 10.96 -23.72
CA ARG A 532 16.11 9.56 -24.05
C ARG A 532 16.03 9.34 -25.55
N LYS A 533 15.43 10.27 -26.30
CA LYS A 533 15.38 10.21 -27.76
C LYS A 533 16.79 10.28 -28.37
N ALA A 534 17.63 11.22 -27.92
CA ALA A 534 19.01 11.34 -28.39
C ALA A 534 19.84 10.07 -28.08
N GLN A 535 19.68 9.48 -26.89
CA GLN A 535 20.33 8.22 -26.52
C GLN A 535 19.85 7.04 -27.37
N ALA A 536 18.55 6.97 -27.69
CA ALA A 536 17.99 5.94 -28.55
C ALA A 536 18.54 6.06 -29.99
N GLU A 537 18.62 7.28 -30.53
CA GLU A 537 19.21 7.55 -31.84
C GLU A 537 20.70 7.19 -31.87
N ALA A 538 21.47 7.51 -30.82
CA ALA A 538 22.88 7.12 -30.72
C ALA A 538 23.06 5.59 -30.68
N ARG A 539 22.23 4.88 -29.91
CA ARG A 539 22.25 3.40 -29.87
C ARG A 539 21.87 2.79 -31.20
N ALA A 540 20.89 3.35 -31.91
CA ALA A 540 20.49 2.89 -33.24
C ALA A 540 21.65 3.03 -34.25
N LYS A 541 22.35 4.17 -34.24
CA LYS A 541 23.55 4.38 -35.07
C LYS A 541 24.66 3.39 -34.73
N GLN A 542 24.95 3.17 -33.45
CA GLN A 542 25.94 2.17 -33.02
C GLN A 542 25.57 0.75 -33.45
N ALA A 543 24.30 0.38 -33.35
CA ALA A 543 23.81 -0.92 -33.80
C ALA A 543 23.97 -1.11 -35.32
N GLN A 544 23.70 -0.07 -36.12
CA GLN A 544 23.93 -0.09 -37.57
C GLN A 544 25.41 -0.29 -37.92
N VAL A 545 26.32 0.43 -37.25
CA VAL A 545 27.78 0.26 -37.44
C VAL A 545 28.21 -1.15 -37.05
N ALA A 546 27.72 -1.69 -35.92
CA ALA A 546 28.03 -3.04 -35.48
C ALA A 546 27.50 -4.10 -36.47
N ALA A 547 26.29 -3.92 -37.01
CA ALA A 547 25.71 -4.79 -38.02
C ALA A 547 26.53 -4.78 -39.32
N ALA A 548 26.93 -3.60 -39.80
CA ALA A 548 27.80 -3.47 -40.97
C ALA A 548 29.15 -4.17 -40.76
N LYS A 549 29.76 -4.05 -39.57
CA LYS A 549 31.00 -4.75 -39.21
C LYS A 549 30.83 -6.26 -39.17
N ARG A 550 29.73 -6.77 -38.63
CA ARG A 550 29.44 -8.22 -38.64
C ARG A 550 29.25 -8.74 -40.06
N GLN A 551 28.59 -7.98 -40.92
CA GLN A 551 28.39 -8.35 -42.31
C GLN A 551 29.71 -8.39 -43.09
N SER A 552 30.62 -7.43 -42.87
CA SER A 552 31.95 -7.45 -43.51
C SER A 552 32.82 -8.61 -43.00
N GLN A 553 32.77 -8.91 -41.70
CA GLN A 553 33.45 -10.07 -41.12
C GLN A 553 32.92 -11.39 -41.67
N ALA A 554 31.59 -11.54 -41.79
CA ALA A 554 30.97 -12.74 -42.37
C ALA A 554 31.37 -12.94 -43.84
N LYS A 555 31.41 -11.85 -44.63
CA LYS A 555 31.91 -11.90 -46.03
C LYS A 555 33.38 -12.32 -46.10
N ALA A 556 34.23 -11.78 -45.23
CA ALA A 556 35.65 -12.15 -45.18
C ALA A 556 35.85 -13.63 -44.80
N GLN A 557 35.07 -14.14 -43.82
CA GLN A 557 35.10 -15.55 -43.44
C GLN A 557 34.62 -16.47 -44.57
N ALA A 558 33.55 -16.09 -45.29
CA ALA A 558 33.07 -16.84 -46.45
C ALA A 558 34.12 -16.91 -47.57
N GLN A 559 34.78 -15.79 -47.87
CA GLN A 559 35.89 -15.75 -48.84
C GLN A 559 37.09 -16.60 -48.40
N ALA A 560 37.43 -16.59 -47.11
CA ALA A 560 38.50 -17.43 -46.58
C ALA A 560 38.16 -18.93 -46.71
N LYS A 561 36.92 -19.32 -46.42
CA LYS A 561 36.43 -20.70 -46.58
C LYS A 561 36.49 -21.15 -48.04
N GLN A 562 36.02 -20.32 -48.98
CA GLN A 562 36.10 -20.61 -50.41
C GLN A 562 37.56 -20.80 -50.89
N ARG A 563 38.50 -20.00 -50.39
CA ARG A 563 39.94 -20.16 -50.70
C ARG A 563 40.49 -21.47 -50.15
N GLN A 564 40.08 -21.88 -48.94
CA GLN A 564 40.48 -23.16 -48.35
C GLN A 564 39.94 -24.35 -49.14
N GLU A 565 38.67 -24.30 -49.54
CA GLU A 565 38.04 -25.34 -50.37
C GLU A 565 38.71 -25.44 -51.75
N ALA A 566 38.98 -24.32 -52.41
CA ALA A 566 39.70 -24.30 -53.69
C ALA A 566 41.13 -24.86 -53.55
N ALA A 567 41.84 -24.54 -52.47
CA ALA A 567 43.17 -25.09 -52.18
C ALA A 567 43.11 -26.61 -51.92
N ALA A 568 42.08 -27.09 -51.21
CA ALA A 568 41.88 -28.52 -50.96
C ALA A 568 41.58 -29.28 -52.26
N GLN A 569 40.74 -28.73 -53.14
CA GLN A 569 40.46 -29.30 -54.46
C GLN A 569 41.73 -29.39 -55.33
N ARG A 570 42.55 -28.33 -55.37
CA ARG A 570 43.85 -28.35 -56.08
C ARG A 570 44.78 -29.42 -55.54
N ARG A 571 44.86 -29.59 -54.22
CA ARG A 571 45.66 -30.66 -53.58
C ARG A 571 45.13 -32.05 -53.93
N ALA A 572 43.81 -32.24 -53.98
CA ALA A 572 43.20 -33.51 -54.36
C ALA A 572 43.50 -33.85 -55.84
N GLN A 573 43.36 -32.88 -56.74
CA GLN A 573 43.71 -33.04 -58.17
C GLN A 573 45.19 -33.38 -58.36
N ALA A 574 46.10 -32.68 -57.66
CA ALA A 574 47.53 -32.97 -57.73
C ALA A 574 47.86 -34.40 -57.24
N LYS A 575 47.23 -34.85 -56.15
CA LYS A 575 47.37 -36.23 -55.66
C LYS A 575 46.87 -37.26 -56.67
N ALA A 576 45.71 -37.02 -57.29
CA ALA A 576 45.15 -37.91 -58.31
C ALA A 576 46.07 -38.02 -59.54
N GLN A 577 46.62 -36.90 -60.01
CA GLN A 577 47.60 -36.86 -61.10
C GLN A 577 48.88 -37.63 -60.74
N ALA A 578 49.42 -37.43 -59.54
CA ALA A 578 50.61 -38.16 -59.07
C ALA A 578 50.37 -39.68 -59.01
N GLN A 579 49.20 -40.11 -58.53
CA GLN A 579 48.82 -41.53 -58.52
C GLN A 579 48.67 -42.12 -59.92
N ALA A 580 48.08 -41.36 -60.86
CA ALA A 580 47.97 -41.78 -62.25
C ALA A 580 49.36 -41.97 -62.90
N GLN A 581 50.27 -41.02 -62.69
CA GLN A 581 51.66 -41.12 -63.16
C GLN A 581 52.40 -42.31 -62.53
N ALA A 582 52.21 -42.55 -61.22
CA ALA A 582 52.80 -43.70 -60.53
C ALA A 582 52.30 -45.03 -61.12
N LYS A 583 50.99 -45.17 -61.38
CA LYS A 583 50.41 -46.35 -62.03
C LYS A 583 50.96 -46.56 -63.45
N GLN A 584 51.10 -45.49 -64.23
CA GLN A 584 51.73 -45.56 -65.56
C GLN A 584 53.17 -46.04 -65.49
N ARG A 585 53.97 -45.51 -64.55
CA ARG A 585 55.35 -45.97 -64.31
C ARG A 585 55.42 -47.45 -63.92
N GLN A 586 54.55 -47.90 -63.02
CA GLN A 586 54.45 -49.32 -62.63
C GLN A 586 54.05 -50.22 -63.81
N ALA A 587 53.10 -49.79 -64.64
CA ALA A 587 52.69 -50.53 -65.82
C ALA A 587 53.83 -50.65 -66.85
N LEU A 588 54.60 -49.57 -67.08
CA LEU A 588 55.79 -49.59 -67.93
C LEU A 588 56.87 -50.52 -67.37
N ALA A 589 57.16 -50.45 -66.06
CA ALA A 589 58.12 -51.34 -65.41
C ALA A 589 57.71 -52.82 -65.52
N ARG A 590 56.43 -53.14 -65.34
CA ARG A 590 55.91 -54.50 -65.53
C ARG A 590 56.05 -54.98 -66.98
N LYS A 591 55.79 -54.12 -67.96
CA LYS A 591 56.01 -54.44 -69.38
C LYS A 591 57.48 -54.73 -69.67
N GLN A 592 58.39 -53.93 -69.12
CA GLN A 592 59.84 -54.14 -69.26
C GLN A 592 60.29 -55.45 -68.60
N GLN A 593 59.82 -55.75 -67.38
CA GLN A 593 60.10 -57.02 -66.69
C GLN A 593 59.56 -58.23 -67.47
N ALA A 594 58.33 -58.14 -68.01
CA ALA A 594 57.76 -59.20 -68.83
C ALA A 594 58.55 -59.42 -70.13
N ALA A 595 59.03 -58.34 -70.77
CA ALA A 595 59.89 -58.42 -71.93
C ALA A 595 61.25 -59.08 -71.59
N ALA A 596 61.89 -58.69 -70.48
CA ALA A 596 63.13 -59.29 -70.00
C ALA A 596 62.95 -60.78 -69.64
N ALA A 597 61.84 -61.15 -68.99
CA ALA A 597 61.53 -62.54 -68.68
C ALA A 597 61.31 -63.39 -69.94
N ARG A 598 60.67 -62.81 -70.98
CA ARG A 598 60.54 -63.47 -72.29
C ARG A 598 61.91 -63.69 -72.95
N GLN A 599 62.81 -62.70 -72.91
CA GLN A 599 64.18 -62.84 -73.40
C GLN A 599 64.97 -63.90 -72.62
N ALA A 600 64.87 -63.92 -71.29
CA ALA A 600 65.52 -64.92 -70.44
C ALA A 600 64.99 -66.34 -70.72
N LYS A 601 63.67 -66.49 -70.95
CA LYS A 601 63.06 -67.78 -71.32
C LYS A 601 63.54 -68.23 -72.71
N ALA A 602 63.62 -67.33 -73.68
CA ALA A 602 64.18 -67.61 -75.01
C ALA A 602 65.64 -68.07 -74.93
N ASN A 603 66.46 -67.43 -74.08
CA ASN A 603 67.85 -67.81 -73.86
C ASN A 603 67.99 -69.16 -73.10
N ARG A 604 67.03 -69.52 -72.23
CA ARG A 604 67.00 -70.83 -71.56
C ARG A 604 66.64 -71.98 -72.51
N SER A 605 65.77 -71.75 -73.48
CA SER A 605 65.47 -72.71 -74.56
C SER A 605 66.59 -72.83 -75.61
N ALA A 606 67.60 -71.95 -75.54
CA ALA A 606 68.79 -71.98 -76.38
C ALA A 606 70.04 -72.49 -75.61
N ARG A 607 69.86 -73.34 -74.58
CA ARG A 607 70.98 -74.09 -73.98
C ARG A 607 71.13 -75.45 -74.69
N PRO A 608 72.24 -75.69 -75.40
CA PRO A 608 72.52 -76.97 -76.02
C PRO A 608 72.84 -78.03 -74.96
N ILE A 609 72.47 -79.26 -75.31
CA ILE A 609 73.04 -80.51 -74.82
C ILE A 609 74.57 -80.41 -74.99
N ASN A 610 75.30 -80.15 -73.90
CA ASN A 610 76.74 -80.44 -73.75
C ASN A 610 77.20 -80.09 -72.33
N ALA A 611 77.07 -81.05 -71.42
CA ALA A 611 77.85 -81.14 -70.18
C ALA A 611 77.74 -82.57 -69.62
N ARG A 612 78.29 -83.53 -70.38
CA ARG A 612 78.54 -84.91 -69.94
C ARG A 612 79.97 -85.33 -70.35
N VAL A 613 80.97 -84.49 -70.10
CA VAL A 613 82.40 -84.84 -70.15
C VAL A 613 83.14 -83.97 -69.12
N ALA A 614 84.10 -84.57 -68.43
CA ALA A 614 85.12 -83.98 -67.56
C ALA A 614 84.73 -83.60 -66.11
N ALA A 615 84.81 -84.59 -65.21
CA ALA A 615 85.68 -84.53 -64.02
C ALA A 615 85.63 -85.88 -63.26
N ARG A 616 86.04 -86.94 -63.96
CA ARG A 616 86.86 -88.02 -63.37
C ARG A 616 88.30 -87.46 -63.38
N GLU A 617 89.10 -87.82 -62.38
CA GLU A 617 90.54 -87.49 -62.20
C GLU A 617 90.85 -86.26 -61.34
N ASN A 618 90.84 -86.47 -60.03
CA ASN A 618 92.09 -86.56 -59.29
C ASN A 618 91.91 -87.47 -58.06
N GLN A 619 92.63 -88.59 -58.06
CA GLN A 619 92.85 -89.47 -56.91
C GLN A 619 93.99 -88.89 -56.06
N TYR A 620 93.78 -88.73 -54.76
CA TYR A 620 94.65 -89.15 -53.63
C TYR A 620 94.09 -88.57 -52.33
#